data_AF-X0T4Z7-F1
#
_entry.id   AF-X0T4Z7-F1
#
_cell.length_a   1.000
_cell.length_b   1.000
_cell.length_c   1.000
_cell.angle_alpha   90.00
_cell.angle_beta   90.00
_cell.angle_gamma   90.00
#
_symmetry.space_group_name_H-M   'P 1'
#
loop_
_entity.id
_entity.type
_entity.pdbx_description
1 polymer ?
#
loop_
_entity_poly.entity_id
_entity_poly.type
_entity_poly.pdbx_seq_one_letter_code
_entity_poly.pdbx_strand_id
1 'polypeptide(L)' 'MRMDPKRITGPVKAAILIHALGRPLADILLQRLSASEKELINNHLSQIRTISPEVVEQVAEEFAVIAQRFKSKLSRS' A
#
# COMPACT_ATOMS: atom_id res chain seq x y z
N MET A 1 7.13 12.92 11.32
CA MET A 1 5.65 12.92 11.33
C MET A 1 5.22 11.63 12.00
N ARG A 2 4.58 11.69 13.18
CA ARG A 2 3.89 10.51 13.72
C ARG A 2 2.58 10.39 12.94
N MET A 3 2.51 9.45 12.01
CA MET A 3 1.28 9.18 11.28
C MET A 3 0.29 8.53 12.24
N ASP A 4 -0.92 9.08 12.33
CA ASP A 4 -2.04 8.42 12.99
C ASP A 4 -2.60 7.36 12.02
N PRO A 5 -2.52 6.06 12.36
CA PRO A 5 -2.96 4.97 11.49
C PRO A 5 -4.42 5.10 11.05
N LYS A 6 -5.27 5.73 11.88
CA LYS A 6 -6.70 5.91 11.59
C LYS A 6 -6.99 7.00 10.56
N ARG A 7 -5.98 7.82 10.21
CA ARG A 7 -6.11 8.95 9.27
C ARG A 7 -5.38 8.71 7.94
N ILE A 8 -4.84 7.51 7.73
CA ILE A 8 -4.14 7.14 6.50
C ILE A 8 -5.17 6.82 5.41
N THR A 9 -5.16 7.59 4.33
CA THR A 9 -6.06 7.38 3.19
C THR A 9 -5.62 6.17 2.36
N GLY A 10 -6.53 5.57 1.59
CA GLY A 10 -6.26 4.38 0.76
C GLY A 10 -4.99 4.49 -0.11
N PRO A 11 -4.77 5.60 -0.85
CA PRO A 11 -3.56 5.77 -1.65
C PRO A 11 -2.27 5.85 -0.82
N VAL A 12 -2.32 6.44 0.37
CA VAL A 12 -1.17 6.47 1.29
C VAL A 12 -0.87 5.06 1.81
N LYS A 13 -1.89 4.26 2.13
CA LYS A 13 -1.70 2.85 2.51
C LYS A 13 -1.04 2.04 1.39
N ALA A 14 -1.46 2.25 0.14
CA ALA A 14 -0.85 1.60 -1.02
C ALA A 14 0.62 2.01 -1.19
N ALA A 15 0.94 3.30 -1.02
CA ALA A 15 2.33 3.79 -1.03
C ALA A 15 3.18 3.13 0.08
N ILE A 16 2.65 3.05 1.31
CA ILE A 16 3.33 2.38 2.44
C ILE A 16 3.63 0.91 2.11
N LEU A 17 2.66 0.20 1.54
CA LEU A 17 2.81 -1.21 1.17
C LEU A 17 3.84 -1.42 0.06
N ILE A 18 3.77 -0.60 -0.99
CA ILE A 18 4.73 -0.62 -2.11
C ILE A 18 6.14 -0.33 -1.59
N HIS A 19 6.30 0.63 -0.68
CA HIS A 19 7.58 0.91 -0.04
C HIS A 19 8.10 -0.28 0.76
N ALA A 20 7.25 -0.91 1.58
CA ALA A 20 7.61 -2.02 2.45
C ALA A 20 8.03 -3.29 1.68
N LEU A 21 7.47 -3.50 0.47
CA LEU A 21 7.80 -4.63 -0.39
C LEU A 21 9.21 -4.55 -1.00
N GLY A 22 9.80 -3.36 -1.05
CA GLY A 22 11.10 -3.13 -1.67
C GLY A 22 11.08 -3.23 -3.21
N ARG A 23 12.21 -2.85 -3.81
CA ARG A 23 12.31 -2.51 -5.24
C ARG A 23 11.81 -3.58 -6.23
N PRO A 24 12.15 -4.88 -6.14
CA PRO A 24 11.76 -5.82 -7.20
C PRO A 24 10.24 -6.03 -7.26
N LEU A 25 9.56 -6.03 -6.11
CA LEU A 25 8.11 -6.22 -6.04
C LEU A 25 7.34 -4.91 -6.25
N ALA A 26 7.88 -3.80 -5.75
CA ALA A 26 7.34 -2.47 -5.98
C ALA A 26 7.23 -2.15 -7.47
N ASP A 27 8.27 -2.44 -8.26
CA ASP A 27 8.30 -2.16 -9.69
C ASP A 27 7.22 -2.93 -10.46
N ILE A 28 7.01 -4.20 -10.13
CA ILE A 28 5.95 -5.02 -10.74
C ILE A 28 4.57 -4.43 -10.45
N LEU A 29 4.34 -3.97 -9.22
CA LEU A 29 3.07 -3.34 -8.84
C LEU A 29 2.87 -2.00 -9.54
N LEU A 30 3.90 -1.16 -9.57
CA LEU A 30 3.86 0.12 -10.25
C LEU A 30 3.64 -0.04 -11.76
N GLN A 31 4.12 -1.11 -12.39
CA GLN A 31 3.87 -1.37 -13.81
C GLN A 31 2.40 -1.61 -14.14
N ARG A 32 1.61 -2.11 -13.18
CA ARG A 32 0.16 -2.39 -13.36
C ARG A 32 -0.74 -1.18 -13.19
N LEU A 33 -0.21 -0.07 -12.69
CA LEU A 33 -0.94 1.18 -12.51
C LEU A 33 -0.93 2.01 -13.79
N SER A 34 -1.97 2.81 -14.00
CA SER A 34 -1.97 3.87 -15.02
C SER A 34 -0.95 4.97 -14.68
N ALA A 35 -0.63 5.83 -15.65
CA ALA A 35 0.34 6.92 -15.45
C ALA A 35 -0.07 7.87 -14.31
N SER A 36 -1.35 8.24 -14.23
CA SER A 36 -1.90 9.10 -13.18
C SER A 36 -1.86 8.44 -11.80
N GLU A 37 -2.13 7.14 -11.71
CA GLU A 37 -2.02 6.38 -10.47
C GLU A 37 -0.57 6.26 -9.98
N LYS A 38 0.39 6.02 -10.90
CA LYS A 38 1.82 5.99 -10.56
C LYS A 38 2.28 7.32 -10.02
N GLU A 39 1.90 8.42 -10.66
CA GLU A 39 2.24 9.77 -10.21
C GLU A 39 1.71 10.04 -8.81
N LEU A 40 0.45 9.69 -8.56
CA LEU A 40 -0.17 9.84 -7.25
C LEU A 40 0.58 9.03 -6.17
N ILE A 41 0.91 7.76 -6.45
CA ILE A 41 1.66 6.92 -5.51
C ILE A 41 3.08 7.46 -5.27
N ASN A 42 3.79 7.87 -6.33
CA ASN A 42 5.13 8.43 -6.23
C ASN A 42 5.15 9.74 -5.42
N ASN A 43 4.14 10.59 -5.58
CA ASN A 43 3.98 11.81 -4.79
C ASN A 43 3.87 11.48 -3.30
N HIS A 44 3.06 10.49 -2.92
CA HIS A 44 2.94 10.06 -1.53
C HIS A 44 4.23 9.39 -1.03
N LEU A 45 4.88 8.54 -1.82
CA LEU A 45 6.17 7.91 -1.49
C LEU A 45 7.26 8.96 -1.21
N SER A 46 7.32 10.04 -2.00
CA SER A 46 8.31 11.11 -1.83
C SER A 46 8.16 11.88 -0.51
N GLN A 47 6.93 11.95 0.02
CA GLN A 47 6.63 12.60 1.29
C GLN A 47 6.92 11.71 2.50
N ILE A 48 7.07 10.40 2.26
CA ILE A 48 7.34 9.41 3.27
C ILE A 48 8.86 9.31 3.45
N ARG A 49 9.39 10.04 4.45
CA ARG A 49 10.82 9.99 4.81
C ARG A 49 11.20 8.76 5.61
N THR A 50 10.37 8.41 6.59
CA THR A 50 10.55 7.26 7.50
C THR A 50 9.17 6.82 7.96
N ILE A 51 8.81 5.57 7.71
CA ILE A 51 7.59 4.94 8.24
C ILE A 51 7.99 4.13 9.47
N SER A 52 7.24 4.23 10.57
CA SER A 52 7.48 3.33 11.70
C SER A 52 7.07 1.90 11.32
N PRO A 53 7.81 0.87 11.79
CA PRO A 53 7.46 -0.53 11.51
C PRO A 53 6.01 -0.87 11.89
N GLU A 54 5.52 -0.31 13.00
CA GLU A 54 4.15 -0.48 13.49
C GLU A 54 3.09 -0.07 12.46
N VAL A 55 3.32 1.04 11.73
CA VAL A 55 2.40 1.51 10.69
C VAL A 55 2.43 0.59 9.47
N VAL A 56 3.60 0.05 9.13
CA VAL A 56 3.72 -0.94 8.05
C VAL A 56 2.94 -2.20 8.40
N GLU A 57 3.09 -2.71 9.63
CA GLU A 57 2.41 -3.91 10.11
C GLU A 57 0.88 -3.75 10.07
N GLN A 58 0.36 -2.64 10.62
CA GLN A 58 -1.08 -2.35 10.59
C GLN A 58 -1.65 -2.27 9.17
N VAL A 59 -0.93 -1.61 8.25
CA VAL A 59 -1.36 -1.51 6.85
C VAL A 59 -1.33 -2.87 6.17
N ALA A 60 -0.31 -3.70 6.44
CA ALA A 60 -0.19 -5.04 5.89
C ALA A 60 -1.32 -5.97 6.37
N GLU A 61 -1.66 -5.94 7.66
CA GLU A 61 -2.76 -6.72 8.23
C GLU A 61 -4.11 -6.37 7.58
N GLU A 62 -4.41 -5.09 7.42
CA GLU A 62 -5.65 -4.64 6.80
C GLU A 62 -5.76 -5.16 5.35
N PHE A 63 -4.67 -5.09 4.59
CA PHE A 63 -4.64 -5.61 3.22
C PHE A 63 -4.73 -7.14 3.17
N ALA A 64 -4.15 -7.87 4.13
CA ALA A 64 -4.27 -9.32 4.21
C ALA A 64 -5.74 -9.75 4.41
N VAL A 65 -6.47 -9.05 5.28
CA VAL A 65 -7.92 -9.28 5.49
C VAL A 65 -8.71 -8.99 4.22
N ILE A 66 -8.41 -7.89 3.52
CA ILE A 66 -9.06 -7.56 2.24
C ILE A 66 -8.78 -8.65 1.20
N ALA A 67 -7.51 -9.05 1.03
CA ALA A 67 -7.11 -10.08 0.07
C ALA A 67 -7.78 -11.44 0.35
N GLN A 68 -7.93 -11.81 1.62
CA GLN A 68 -8.62 -13.04 2.01
C GLN A 68 -10.11 -12.99 1.65
N ARG A 69 -10.77 -11.86 1.84
CA ARG A 69 -12.17 -11.64 1.42
C ARG A 69 -12.31 -11.71 -0.10
N PHE A 70 -11.40 -11.10 -0.85
CA PHE A 70 -11.38 -11.16 -2.31
C PHE A 70 -11.20 -12.59 -2.82
N LYS A 71 -10.23 -13.35 -2.27
CA LYS A 71 -10.04 -14.78 -2.63
C LYS A 71 -11.29 -15.61 -2.35
N SER A 72 -11.91 -15.41 -1.19
CA SER A 72 -13.14 -16.12 -0.81
C SER A 72 -14.31 -15.82 -1.74
N LYS A 73 -14.39 -14.59 -2.27
CA LYS A 73 -15.41 -14.18 -3.24
C LYS A 73 -15.15 -14.75 -4.63
N LEU A 74 -13.89 -14.77 -5.08
CA LEU A 74 -13.50 -15.32 -6.38
C LEU A 74 -13.71 -16.84 -6.44
N SER A 75 -13.46 -17.57 -5.35
CA SER A 75 -13.71 -19.01 -5.27
C SER A 75 -15.19 -19.41 -5.29
N ARG A 76 -16.12 -18.44 -5.18
CA ARG A 76 -17.56 -18.66 -5.19
C ARG A 76 -18.23 -18.19 -6.50
N SER A 77 -17.45 -17.68 -7.46
CA SER A 77 -17.91 -17.20 -8.77
C SER A 77 -17.40 -18.11 -9.87
#